data_AF-A0ABD1EWJ3-F1
#
_entry.id   AF-A0ABD1EWJ3-F1
#
_cell.length_a   1.000
_cell.length_b   1.000
_cell.length_c   1.000
_cell.angle_alpha   90.00
_cell.angle_beta   90.00
_cell.angle_gamma   90.00
#
_symmetry.space_group_name_H-M   'P 1'
#
loop_
_entity.id
_entity.type
_entity.pdbx_description
1 polymer ?
#
loop_
_entity_poly.entity_id
_entity_poly.type
_entity_poly.pdbx_seq_one_letter_code
_entity_poly.pdbx_strand_id
1 'polypeptide(L)'
;MLVINRLKFWILGLFLIFYLFGVIILSAISLHSFKPSTNLQSKSLANQDKLSLLPKPHHILKKTAIYDYTAGGFRPILKRSKIQWCSDLKYLPIDPAMGQQKPIALVSFPGSGNTWLRYLLQQATGYYTGSIYRDYGLLKNGFPAESIVDTTVLAVKTHEWGSNARNMFSKAVLLVRAPDKSIQAEFNRQSGGHIGFASPDRYKRSKGKCNFNFRTAN
;
A
#
# COMPACT_ATOMS: atom_id res chain seq x y z
N MET A 1 25.15 -49.74 -16.50
CA MET A 1 25.03 -48.33 -16.05
C MET A 1 24.09 -47.50 -16.93
N LEU A 2 24.34 -47.34 -18.23
CA LEU A 2 23.58 -46.47 -19.16
C LEU A 2 22.04 -46.58 -19.13
N VAL A 3 21.48 -47.79 -19.08
CA VAL A 3 20.01 -48.01 -19.16
C VAL A 3 19.26 -47.36 -17.98
N ILE A 4 19.81 -47.46 -16.77
CA ILE A 4 19.19 -46.91 -15.54
C ILE A 4 19.08 -45.37 -15.63
N ASN A 5 20.08 -44.71 -16.20
CA ASN A 5 20.06 -43.25 -16.38
C ASN A 5 19.02 -42.81 -17.42
N ARG A 6 18.81 -43.58 -18.49
CA ARG A 6 17.71 -43.33 -19.44
C ARG A 6 16.35 -43.49 -18.78
N LEU A 7 16.14 -44.55 -17.99
CA LEU A 7 14.87 -44.76 -17.27
C LEU A 7 14.57 -43.60 -16.30
N LYS A 8 15.58 -43.16 -15.52
CA LYS A 8 15.45 -41.98 -14.64
C LYS A 8 15.11 -40.70 -15.41
N PHE A 9 15.71 -40.48 -16.58
CA PHE A 9 15.42 -39.31 -17.41
C PHE A 9 13.97 -39.31 -17.92
N TRP A 10 13.47 -40.46 -18.41
CA TRP A 10 12.07 -40.60 -18.82
C TRP A 10 11.10 -40.36 -17.66
N ILE A 11 11.36 -40.91 -16.47
CA ILE A 11 10.55 -40.67 -15.26
C ILE A 11 10.52 -39.17 -14.92
N LEU A 12 11.66 -38.47 -14.96
CA LEU A 12 11.74 -37.05 -14.65
C LEU A 12 10.99 -36.18 -15.67
N GLY A 13 11.07 -36.52 -16.96
CA GLY A 13 10.28 -35.89 -18.01
C GLY A 13 8.77 -36.10 -17.84
N LEU A 14 8.36 -37.30 -17.41
CA LEU A 14 6.95 -37.63 -17.15
C LEU A 14 6.38 -36.82 -15.97
N PHE A 15 7.15 -36.66 -14.89
CA PHE A 15 6.79 -35.75 -13.78
C PHE A 15 6.73 -34.28 -14.23
N LEU A 16 7.65 -33.82 -15.08
CA LEU A 16 7.63 -32.45 -15.61
C LEU A 16 6.37 -32.20 -16.48
N ILE A 17 5.97 -33.17 -17.30
CA ILE A 17 4.75 -33.11 -18.10
C ILE A 17 3.50 -33.03 -17.20
N PHE A 18 3.39 -33.89 -16.17
CA PHE A 18 2.28 -33.81 -15.22
C PHE A 18 2.24 -32.46 -14.46
N TYR A 19 3.39 -31.92 -14.06
CA TYR A 19 3.47 -30.61 -13.42
C TYR A 19 2.97 -29.49 -14.35
N LEU A 20 3.43 -29.45 -15.60
CA LEU A 20 3.00 -28.46 -16.58
C LEU A 20 1.49 -28.57 -16.88
N PHE A 21 0.97 -29.80 -17.03
CA PHE A 21 -0.46 -30.04 -17.25
C PHE A 21 -1.31 -29.59 -16.05
N GLY A 22 -0.84 -29.85 -14.83
CA GLY A 22 -1.48 -29.36 -13.59
C GLY A 22 -1.51 -27.83 -13.48
N VAL A 23 -0.41 -27.15 -13.85
CA VAL A 23 -0.35 -25.68 -13.90
C VAL A 23 -1.31 -25.10 -14.94
N ILE A 24 -1.43 -25.74 -16.12
CA ILE A 24 -2.39 -25.35 -17.16
C ILE A 24 -3.83 -25.52 -16.67
N ILE A 25 -4.16 -26.64 -16.02
CA ILE A 25 -5.50 -26.89 -15.45
C ILE A 25 -5.85 -25.88 -14.36
N LEU A 26 -4.94 -25.61 -13.40
CA LEU A 26 -5.17 -24.58 -12.37
C LEU A 26 -5.41 -23.19 -12.99
N SER A 27 -4.65 -22.85 -14.04
CA SER A 27 -4.80 -21.59 -14.76
C SER A 27 -6.15 -21.49 -15.47
N ALA A 28 -6.61 -22.57 -16.12
CA ALA A 28 -7.90 -22.62 -16.78
C ALA A 28 -9.09 -22.51 -15.80
N ILE A 29 -9.03 -23.22 -14.67
CA ILE A 29 -10.06 -23.14 -13.60
C ILE A 29 -10.09 -21.72 -13.00
N SER A 30 -8.92 -21.10 -12.79
CA SER A 30 -8.83 -19.72 -12.31
C SER A 30 -9.38 -18.69 -13.32
N LEU A 31 -9.36 -18.99 -14.62
CA LEU A 31 -9.92 -18.13 -15.66
C LEU A 31 -11.45 -18.29 -15.76
N HIS A 32 -11.95 -19.52 -15.69
CA HIS A 32 -13.37 -19.84 -15.87
C HIS A 32 -14.27 -19.38 -14.69
N SER A 33 -13.67 -18.91 -13.61
CA SER A 33 -14.39 -18.31 -12.46
C SER A 33 -14.89 -16.88 -12.73
N PHE A 34 -14.52 -16.24 -13.85
CA PHE A 34 -14.92 -14.86 -14.16
C PHE A 34 -16.28 -14.76 -14.88
N LYS A 35 -17.37 -15.18 -14.20
CA LYS A 35 -18.74 -15.01 -14.72
C LYS A 35 -19.15 -13.54 -14.62
N PRO A 36 -19.55 -12.86 -15.72
CA PRO A 36 -20.09 -11.51 -15.65
C PRO A 36 -21.43 -11.54 -14.91
N SER A 37 -21.64 -10.61 -13.98
CA SER A 37 -22.87 -10.54 -13.19
C SER A 37 -24.01 -9.92 -14.01
N THR A 38 -24.79 -10.76 -14.69
CA THR A 38 -26.05 -10.33 -15.30
C THR A 38 -27.08 -9.95 -14.22
N ASN A 39 -27.93 -8.97 -14.53
CA ASN A 39 -28.98 -8.51 -13.62
C ASN A 39 -29.96 -9.65 -13.27
N LEU A 40 -30.34 -9.75 -11.99
CA LEU A 40 -31.61 -10.37 -11.63
C LEU A 40 -32.34 -9.52 -10.57
N GLN A 41 -33.50 -9.06 -11.01
CA GLN A 41 -34.59 -8.35 -10.33
C GLN A 41 -34.56 -8.25 -8.79
N SER A 42 -34.77 -7.01 -8.33
CA SER A 42 -35.46 -6.72 -7.08
C SER A 42 -36.79 -7.46 -7.01
N LYS A 43 -37.06 -8.15 -5.89
CA LYS A 43 -38.42 -8.48 -5.46
C LYS A 43 -38.84 -7.54 -4.35
N SER A 44 -39.88 -6.77 -4.60
CA SER A 44 -40.61 -6.04 -3.57
C SER A 44 -41.49 -7.02 -2.78
N LEU A 45 -41.55 -6.80 -1.47
CA LEU A 45 -42.77 -6.99 -0.69
C LEU A 45 -42.90 -5.77 0.21
N ALA A 46 -44.12 -5.24 0.29
CA ALA A 46 -44.40 -3.95 0.91
C ALA A 46 -45.20 -4.12 2.22
N ASN A 47 -45.04 -3.11 3.08
CA ASN A 47 -45.95 -2.68 4.15
C ASN A 47 -46.45 -3.72 5.17
N GLN A 48 -46.10 -3.48 6.43
CA GLN A 48 -47.12 -3.31 7.45
C GLN A 48 -46.72 -2.16 8.38
N ASP A 49 -47.46 -1.05 8.31
CA ASP A 49 -47.27 0.10 9.18
C ASP A 49 -47.79 -0.17 10.59
N LYS A 50 -47.06 0.28 11.62
CA LYS A 50 -47.73 0.74 12.85
C LYS A 50 -46.97 1.85 13.58
N LEU A 51 -47.69 2.96 13.74
CA LEU A 51 -47.28 4.19 14.42
C LEU A 51 -47.09 4.00 15.93
N SER A 52 -45.99 4.53 16.48
CA SER A 52 -45.93 5.04 17.87
C SER A 52 -44.78 6.03 18.03
N LEU A 53 -44.93 7.05 18.88
CA LEU A 53 -43.93 8.10 19.11
C LEU A 53 -43.20 7.89 20.44
N LEU A 54 -41.86 7.93 20.46
CA LEU A 54 -41.04 8.47 21.55
C LEU A 54 -39.54 8.53 21.14
N PRO A 55 -38.76 9.57 21.49
CA PRO A 55 -37.31 9.55 21.31
C PRO A 55 -36.61 8.78 22.43
N LYS A 56 -35.70 7.85 22.09
CA LYS A 56 -34.87 7.07 23.04
C LYS A 56 -33.41 6.94 22.55
N PRO A 57 -32.44 6.71 23.45
CA PRO A 57 -31.30 7.64 23.55
C PRO A 57 -29.95 7.13 23.01
N HIS A 58 -28.93 8.01 23.11
CA HIS A 58 -27.52 7.74 22.83
C HIS A 58 -27.03 6.39 23.35
N HIS A 59 -26.61 5.51 22.44
CA HIS A 59 -25.85 4.31 22.81
C HIS A 59 -24.38 4.65 23.08
N ILE A 60 -23.97 4.49 24.33
CA ILE A 60 -22.57 4.61 24.77
C ILE A 60 -21.74 3.50 24.11
N LEU A 61 -20.69 3.88 23.38
CA LEU A 61 -19.76 2.94 22.74
C LEU A 61 -19.01 2.11 23.79
N LYS A 62 -19.24 0.79 23.80
CA LYS A 62 -18.51 -0.15 24.68
C LYS A 62 -17.03 -0.23 24.30
N LYS A 63 -16.18 0.35 25.14
CA LYS A 63 -14.71 0.41 25.01
C LYS A 63 -14.01 -0.93 25.31
N THR A 64 -14.24 -1.96 24.49
CA THR A 64 -13.40 -3.17 24.43
C THR A 64 -13.50 -3.85 23.06
N ALA A 65 -12.72 -3.35 22.09
CA ALA A 65 -12.33 -4.14 20.92
C ALA A 65 -10.91 -4.67 21.16
N ILE A 66 -10.79 -5.81 21.83
CA ILE A 66 -9.53 -6.55 21.90
C ILE A 66 -9.36 -7.19 20.52
N TYR A 67 -8.36 -6.74 19.77
CA TYR A 67 -8.03 -7.33 18.48
C TYR A 67 -7.31 -8.66 18.72
N ASP A 68 -8.02 -9.78 18.58
CA ASP A 68 -7.41 -11.11 18.67
C ASP A 68 -6.46 -11.36 17.49
N TYR A 69 -5.16 -11.37 17.79
CA TYR A 69 -4.10 -11.68 16.83
C TYR A 69 -3.86 -13.18 16.65
N THR A 70 -4.68 -14.03 17.28
CA THR A 70 -4.52 -15.50 17.38
C THR A 70 -5.58 -16.26 16.59
N ALA A 71 -5.78 -15.89 15.32
CA ALA A 71 -6.48 -16.71 14.35
C ALA A 71 -5.76 -16.68 13.00
N GLY A 72 -5.71 -17.81 12.30
CA GLY A 72 -5.46 -17.87 10.85
C GLY A 72 -6.67 -17.36 10.04
N GLY A 73 -7.39 -16.37 10.58
CA GLY A 73 -8.68 -15.94 10.11
C GLY A 73 -8.60 -15.21 8.77
N PHE A 74 -9.74 -15.17 8.09
CA PHE A 74 -9.95 -14.41 6.87
C PHE A 74 -9.36 -13.00 7.01
N ARG A 75 -8.28 -12.72 6.27
CA ARG A 75 -7.96 -11.34 5.92
C ARG A 75 -9.21 -10.83 5.18
N PRO A 76 -9.91 -9.79 5.68
CA PRO A 76 -11.06 -9.27 4.96
C PRO A 76 -10.59 -8.89 3.56
N ILE A 77 -11.36 -9.25 2.53
CA ILE A 77 -11.03 -8.85 1.16
C ILE A 77 -11.02 -7.33 1.16
N LEU A 78 -9.81 -6.76 1.11
CA LEU A 78 -9.57 -5.32 1.10
C LEU A 78 -10.08 -4.78 -0.23
N LYS A 79 -11.38 -4.51 -0.25
CA LYS A 79 -12.13 -3.89 -1.34
C LYS A 79 -11.31 -2.69 -1.82
N ARG A 80 -10.85 -2.72 -3.07
CA ARG A 80 -9.89 -1.74 -3.62
C ARG A 80 -10.46 -0.33 -3.52
N SER A 81 -10.17 0.34 -2.41
CA SER A 81 -10.55 1.72 -2.14
C SER A 81 -9.64 2.65 -2.94
N LYS A 82 -9.93 2.78 -4.24
CA LYS A 82 -9.38 3.87 -5.06
C LYS A 82 -9.67 5.17 -4.30
N ILE A 83 -8.62 5.93 -3.97
CA ILE A 83 -8.76 7.15 -3.18
C ILE A 83 -9.76 8.08 -3.88
N GLN A 84 -10.73 8.58 -3.12
CA GLN A 84 -11.64 9.63 -3.56
C GLN A 84 -10.95 10.96 -3.26
N TRP A 85 -10.68 11.74 -4.31
CA TRP A 85 -10.07 13.07 -4.20
C TRP A 85 -11.17 14.13 -4.16
N CYS A 86 -10.94 15.22 -3.41
CA CYS A 86 -11.88 16.35 -3.32
C CYS A 86 -11.92 17.21 -4.60
N SER A 87 -10.89 17.10 -5.44
CA SER A 87 -10.80 17.70 -6.77
C SER A 87 -10.02 16.77 -7.70
N ASP A 88 -10.17 16.95 -9.00
CA ASP A 88 -9.26 16.30 -9.96
C ASP A 88 -7.81 16.76 -9.72
N LEU A 89 -6.89 15.79 -9.73
CA LEU A 89 -5.47 16.06 -9.48
C LEU A 89 -4.75 16.39 -10.78
N LYS A 90 -3.94 17.44 -10.74
CA LYS A 90 -3.16 17.97 -11.87
C LYS A 90 -1.69 18.18 -11.49
N TYR A 91 -0.85 18.31 -12.52
CA TYR A 91 0.52 18.78 -12.34
C TYR A 91 0.54 20.30 -12.12
N LEU A 92 1.61 20.80 -11.49
CA LEU A 92 1.89 22.23 -11.43
C LEU A 92 2.07 22.79 -12.86
N PRO A 93 1.73 24.08 -13.09
CA PRO A 93 2.05 24.73 -14.35
C PRO A 93 3.57 24.73 -14.57
N ILE A 94 4.00 24.42 -15.80
CA ILE A 94 5.40 24.61 -16.19
C ILE A 94 5.61 26.11 -16.43
N ASP A 95 6.19 26.77 -15.44
CA ASP A 95 6.73 28.12 -15.58
C ASP A 95 8.06 28.04 -16.37
N PRO A 96 8.23 28.78 -17.48
CA PRO A 96 9.51 28.88 -18.19
C PRO A 96 10.68 29.28 -17.28
N ALA A 97 10.46 30.10 -16.24
CA ALA A 97 11.47 30.47 -15.25
C ALA A 97 11.77 29.37 -14.22
N MET A 98 10.98 28.28 -14.18
CA MET A 98 11.29 27.08 -13.40
C MET A 98 12.11 26.03 -14.18
N GLY A 99 12.47 26.28 -15.45
CA GLY A 99 13.19 25.33 -16.31
C GLY A 99 14.58 24.88 -15.82
N GLN A 100 15.16 25.56 -14.82
CA GLN A 100 16.39 25.15 -14.13
C GLN A 100 16.21 24.92 -12.61
N GLN A 101 15.00 25.08 -12.08
CA GLN A 101 14.76 24.95 -10.65
C GLN A 101 14.68 23.48 -10.24
N LYS A 102 15.29 23.15 -9.09
CA LYS A 102 15.20 21.83 -8.49
C LYS A 102 13.93 21.71 -7.65
N PRO A 103 13.28 20.53 -7.59
CA PRO A 103 12.06 20.30 -6.81
C PRO A 103 12.23 20.56 -5.31
N ILE A 104 11.08 20.64 -4.62
CA ILE A 104 11.01 20.69 -3.15
C ILE A 104 10.98 19.25 -2.61
N ALA A 105 11.88 18.92 -1.69
CA ALA A 105 11.88 17.63 -1.00
C ALA A 105 10.79 17.57 0.08
N LEU A 106 10.10 16.45 0.20
CA LEU A 106 9.33 16.07 1.38
C LEU A 106 10.10 14.98 2.14
N VAL A 107 11.00 15.43 3.01
CA VAL A 107 11.98 14.60 3.74
C VAL A 107 11.34 14.08 5.03
N SER A 108 11.63 12.82 5.39
CA SER A 108 11.16 12.23 6.64
C SER A 108 11.94 10.96 6.98
N PHE A 109 12.01 10.57 8.25
CA PHE A 109 12.36 9.20 8.61
C PHE A 109 11.20 8.25 8.21
N PRO A 110 11.46 7.00 7.74
CA PRO A 110 10.41 6.03 7.45
C PRO A 110 9.44 5.83 8.63
N GLY A 111 8.16 5.53 8.34
CA GLY A 111 7.11 5.45 9.37
C GLY A 111 6.65 6.80 9.96
N SER A 112 7.24 7.95 9.60
CA SER A 112 6.83 9.27 10.13
C SER A 112 5.49 9.82 9.58
N GLY A 113 4.86 9.14 8.62
CA GLY A 113 3.56 9.54 8.07
C GLY A 113 3.57 10.25 6.71
N ASN A 114 4.70 10.24 5.99
CA ASN A 114 4.89 10.94 4.70
C ASN A 114 3.74 10.74 3.69
N THR A 115 3.30 9.50 3.45
CA THR A 115 2.19 9.18 2.53
C THR A 115 0.86 9.81 2.96
N TRP A 116 0.60 9.97 4.26
CA TRP A 116 -0.59 10.65 4.77
C TRP A 116 -0.51 12.17 4.55
N LEU A 117 0.66 12.78 4.82
CA LEU A 117 0.88 14.20 4.50
C LEU A 117 0.75 14.48 3.00
N ARG A 118 1.25 13.59 2.13
CA ARG A 118 1.04 13.67 0.66
C ARG A 118 -0.43 13.61 0.27
N TYR A 119 -1.21 12.73 0.91
CA TYR A 119 -2.66 12.70 0.72
C TYR A 119 -3.32 14.03 1.12
N LEU A 120 -2.97 14.59 2.28
CA LEU A 120 -3.50 15.89 2.72
C LEU A 120 -3.12 17.04 1.79
N LEU A 121 -1.87 17.09 1.32
CA LEU A 121 -1.40 18.09 0.35
C LEU A 121 -2.15 17.99 -0.98
N GLN A 122 -2.33 16.77 -1.52
CA GLN A 122 -3.13 16.54 -2.73
C GLN A 122 -4.60 16.95 -2.55
N GLN A 123 -5.22 16.61 -1.41
CA GLN A 123 -6.59 17.00 -1.08
C GLN A 123 -6.79 18.51 -0.92
N ALA A 124 -5.82 19.21 -0.34
CA ALA A 124 -5.91 20.64 -0.05
C ALA A 124 -5.54 21.56 -1.24
N THR A 125 -4.80 21.05 -2.22
CA THR A 125 -4.24 21.86 -3.32
C THR A 125 -4.66 21.44 -4.72
N GLY A 126 -5.13 20.20 -4.90
CA GLY A 126 -5.38 19.62 -6.22
C GLY A 126 -4.11 19.28 -7.02
N TYR A 127 -2.91 19.44 -6.45
CA TYR A 127 -1.64 19.17 -7.16
C TYR A 127 -0.98 17.86 -6.75
N TYR A 128 -0.45 17.11 -7.71
CA TYR A 128 0.29 15.87 -7.47
C TYR A 128 1.53 16.06 -6.58
N THR A 129 1.83 15.07 -5.74
CA THR A 129 3.11 14.97 -5.03
C THR A 129 3.92 13.79 -5.56
N GLY A 130 5.20 14.02 -5.83
CA GLY A 130 6.14 13.05 -6.38
C GLY A 130 6.77 12.14 -5.33
N SER A 131 7.67 11.27 -5.80
CA SER A 131 8.41 10.31 -4.98
C SER A 131 9.63 9.84 -5.76
N ILE A 132 10.81 9.86 -5.14
CA ILE A 132 12.01 9.24 -5.74
C ILE A 132 11.90 7.71 -5.87
N TYR A 133 10.91 7.12 -5.20
CA TYR A 133 10.63 5.69 -5.23
C TYR A 133 9.47 5.39 -6.18
N ARG A 134 9.45 4.17 -6.74
CA ARG A 134 8.36 3.67 -7.57
C ARG A 134 7.51 2.66 -6.81
N ASP A 135 6.74 3.13 -5.83
CA ASP A 135 5.85 2.26 -5.05
C ASP A 135 4.62 1.84 -5.89
N TYR A 136 4.70 0.66 -6.52
CA TYR A 136 3.59 0.10 -7.31
C TYR A 136 2.28 -0.10 -6.51
N GLY A 137 2.35 -0.17 -5.17
CA GLY A 137 1.18 -0.21 -4.30
C GLY A 137 0.51 1.16 -4.20
N LEU A 138 1.27 2.23 -4.00
CA LEU A 138 0.74 3.60 -3.97
C LEU A 138 0.29 4.07 -5.37
N LEU A 139 1.08 3.75 -6.42
CA LEU A 139 0.77 4.04 -7.82
C LEU A 139 -0.62 3.52 -8.22
N LYS A 140 -0.93 2.25 -7.88
CA LYS A 140 -2.20 1.61 -8.23
C LYS A 140 -3.39 2.06 -7.39
N ASN A 141 -3.17 2.69 -6.23
CA ASN A 141 -4.24 3.06 -5.28
C ASN A 141 -4.55 4.57 -5.22
N GLY A 142 -3.73 5.43 -5.81
CA GLY A 142 -4.07 6.86 -5.99
C GLY A 142 -2.90 7.84 -6.10
N PHE A 143 -1.64 7.40 -6.08
CA PHE A 143 -0.47 8.28 -6.24
C PHE A 143 0.18 8.08 -7.63
N PRO A 144 -0.41 8.57 -8.73
CA PRO A 144 0.08 8.30 -10.08
C PRO A 144 1.47 8.90 -10.37
N ALA A 145 1.90 9.89 -9.56
CA ALA A 145 3.20 10.54 -9.66
C ALA A 145 4.32 9.86 -8.83
N GLU A 146 4.16 8.58 -8.43
CA GLU A 146 5.33 7.80 -7.98
C GLU A 146 6.40 7.75 -9.10
N SER A 147 7.68 7.84 -8.73
CA SER A 147 8.82 7.98 -9.65
C SER A 147 8.94 9.32 -10.41
N ILE A 148 8.07 10.31 -10.14
CA ILE A 148 8.22 11.68 -10.68
C ILE A 148 8.99 12.55 -9.67
N VAL A 149 10.02 13.24 -10.17
CA VAL A 149 11.08 13.90 -9.40
C VAL A 149 11.50 15.26 -9.97
N ASP A 150 10.61 15.92 -10.69
CA ASP A 150 10.81 17.24 -11.31
C ASP A 150 9.93 18.32 -10.63
N THR A 151 9.90 19.53 -11.19
CA THR A 151 9.12 20.68 -10.68
C THR A 151 7.63 20.65 -11.07
N THR A 152 7.15 19.64 -11.81
CA THR A 152 5.72 19.50 -12.14
C THR A 152 4.88 18.98 -10.96
N VAL A 153 5.52 18.59 -9.85
CA VAL A 153 4.88 18.09 -8.62
C VAL A 153 5.17 19.00 -7.43
N LEU A 154 4.17 19.15 -6.54
CA LEU A 154 4.20 20.09 -5.42
C LEU A 154 5.36 19.85 -4.43
N ALA A 155 5.66 18.59 -4.16
CA ALA A 155 6.83 18.14 -3.41
C ALA A 155 7.14 16.68 -3.72
N VAL A 156 8.41 16.28 -3.60
CA VAL A 156 8.91 14.94 -3.92
C VAL A 156 9.30 14.20 -2.63
N LYS A 157 8.63 13.09 -2.32
CA LYS A 157 8.98 12.24 -1.16
C LYS A 157 10.40 11.70 -1.26
N THR A 158 11.14 11.75 -0.15
CA THR A 158 12.43 11.07 0.03
C THR A 158 12.63 10.61 1.49
N HIS A 159 13.40 9.53 1.67
CA HIS A 159 14.00 9.11 2.94
C HIS A 159 15.54 9.12 2.89
N GLU A 160 16.14 9.59 1.78
CA GLU A 160 17.59 9.65 1.59
C GLU A 160 18.23 10.84 2.31
N TRP A 161 19.54 10.75 2.55
CA TRP A 161 20.33 11.69 3.33
C TRP A 161 21.73 11.89 2.72
N GLY A 162 22.51 12.80 3.30
CA GLY A 162 23.84 13.17 2.79
C GLY A 162 23.79 14.17 1.62
N SER A 163 24.95 14.65 1.20
CA SER A 163 25.07 15.76 0.23
C SER A 163 24.47 15.43 -1.13
N ASN A 164 24.68 14.22 -1.66
CA ASN A 164 24.13 13.81 -2.96
C ASN A 164 22.59 13.83 -2.96
N ALA A 165 21.95 13.40 -1.86
CA ALA A 165 20.49 13.45 -1.73
C ALA A 165 19.99 14.90 -1.64
N ARG A 166 20.65 15.76 -0.87
CA ARG A 166 20.32 17.20 -0.75
C ARG A 166 20.46 17.91 -2.10
N ASN A 167 21.51 17.60 -2.86
CA ASN A 167 21.84 18.25 -4.14
C ASN A 167 20.79 18.04 -5.25
N MET A 168 19.84 17.11 -5.09
CA MET A 168 18.71 16.93 -6.02
C MET A 168 17.58 17.97 -5.83
N PHE A 169 17.57 18.73 -4.72
CA PHE A 169 16.45 19.59 -4.32
C PHE A 169 16.89 21.04 -4.12
N SER A 170 15.94 21.99 -4.20
CA SER A 170 16.18 23.41 -3.90
C SER A 170 15.82 23.77 -2.46
N LYS A 171 14.77 23.13 -1.93
CA LYS A 171 14.16 23.38 -0.61
C LYS A 171 13.70 22.05 -0.02
N ALA A 172 13.48 21.98 1.29
CA ALA A 172 12.99 20.78 1.97
C ALA A 172 11.93 21.11 3.02
N VAL A 173 10.84 20.33 3.02
CA VAL A 173 9.90 20.21 4.13
C VAL A 173 10.29 18.96 4.91
N LEU A 174 10.67 19.13 6.18
CA LEU A 174 11.08 18.04 7.06
C LEU A 174 9.91 17.61 7.97
N LEU A 175 9.35 16.44 7.71
CA LEU A 175 8.34 15.82 8.57
C LEU A 175 9.00 14.96 9.65
N VAL A 176 8.85 15.40 10.90
CA VAL A 176 9.34 14.70 12.11
C VAL A 176 8.18 14.06 12.86
N ARG A 177 8.41 12.86 13.42
CA ARG A 177 7.47 12.15 14.31
C ARG A 177 8.28 11.43 15.40
N ALA A 178 7.72 11.36 16.61
CA ALA A 178 8.30 10.68 17.78
C ALA A 178 9.02 9.36 17.39
N PRO A 179 10.31 9.18 17.72
CA PRO A 179 11.13 8.09 17.17
C PRO A 179 10.57 6.70 17.43
N ASP A 180 10.05 6.43 18.62
CA ASP A 180 9.46 5.14 19.01
C ASP A 180 8.28 4.76 18.09
N LYS A 181 7.36 5.72 17.82
CA LYS A 181 6.20 5.49 16.95
C LYS A 181 6.59 5.34 15.49
N SER A 182 7.63 6.04 15.05
CA SER A 182 8.14 5.95 13.67
C SER A 182 8.85 4.62 13.42
N ILE A 183 9.69 4.18 14.35
CA ILE A 183 10.37 2.87 14.32
C ILE A 183 9.35 1.73 14.35
N GLN A 184 8.37 1.78 15.27
CA GLN A 184 7.31 0.76 15.32
C GLN A 184 6.46 0.73 14.03
N ALA A 185 6.14 1.90 13.46
CA ALA A 185 5.38 1.99 12.22
C ALA A 185 6.16 1.43 11.01
N GLU A 186 7.47 1.68 10.92
CA GLU A 186 8.29 1.14 9.84
C GLU A 186 8.51 -0.38 9.97
N PHE A 187 8.68 -0.91 11.19
CA PHE A 187 8.70 -2.37 11.38
C PHE A 187 7.38 -3.04 10.97
N ASN A 188 6.24 -2.43 11.32
CA ASN A 188 4.92 -2.86 10.86
C ASN A 188 4.84 -2.81 9.32
N ARG A 189 5.31 -1.74 8.68
CA ARG A 189 5.36 -1.64 7.21
C ARG A 189 6.19 -2.75 6.57
N GLN A 190 7.38 -3.04 7.11
CA GLN A 190 8.30 -4.07 6.60
C GLN A 190 7.80 -5.51 6.82
N SER A 191 7.04 -5.78 7.89
CA SER A 191 6.58 -7.13 8.25
C SER A 191 5.10 -7.42 7.98
N GLY A 192 4.27 -6.39 7.80
CA GLY A 192 2.83 -6.48 7.55
C GLY A 192 2.34 -5.78 6.27
N GLY A 193 3.17 -4.96 5.63
CA GLY A 193 2.81 -4.17 4.45
C GLY A 193 2.26 -2.78 4.79
N HIS A 194 1.95 -1.98 3.77
CA HIS A 194 1.74 -0.52 3.90
C HIS A 194 0.49 -0.10 4.70
N ILE A 195 -0.40 -1.04 4.98
CA ILE A 195 -1.65 -0.88 5.74
C ILE A 195 -1.83 -1.99 6.78
N GLY A 196 -0.77 -2.76 7.07
CA GLY A 196 -0.81 -3.93 7.94
C GLY A 196 0.08 -3.78 9.17
N PHE A 197 -0.26 -4.52 10.23
CA PHE A 197 0.59 -4.70 11.39
C PHE A 197 1.46 -5.97 11.23
N ALA A 198 2.65 -5.96 11.82
CA ALA A 198 3.46 -7.15 11.96
C ALA A 198 2.78 -8.13 12.93
N SER A 199 2.73 -9.43 12.63
CA SER A 199 2.22 -10.41 13.58
C SER A 199 3.11 -10.50 14.83
N PRO A 200 2.57 -10.89 16.01
CA PRO A 200 3.37 -11.01 17.24
C PRO A 200 4.63 -11.88 17.08
N ASP A 201 4.54 -12.93 16.27
CA ASP A 201 5.68 -13.80 15.92
C ASP A 201 6.83 -13.08 15.24
N ARG A 202 6.57 -12.02 14.46
CA ARG A 202 7.63 -11.25 13.79
C ARG A 202 8.43 -10.46 14.81
N TYR A 203 7.80 -9.91 15.84
CA TYR A 203 8.50 -9.27 16.96
C TYR A 203 9.37 -10.28 17.73
N LYS A 204 8.82 -11.47 18.02
CA LYS A 204 9.51 -12.53 18.79
C LYS A 204 10.68 -13.16 18.01
N ARG A 205 10.43 -13.66 16.80
CA ARG A 205 11.35 -14.53 16.02
C ARG A 205 12.64 -13.85 15.59
N SER A 206 12.65 -12.52 15.44
CA SER A 206 13.85 -11.74 15.09
C SER A 206 14.40 -10.87 16.22
N LYS A 207 13.88 -11.02 17.45
CA LYS A 207 14.14 -10.11 18.59
C LYS A 207 13.96 -8.62 18.22
N GLY A 208 12.91 -8.31 17.45
CA GLY A 208 12.56 -6.93 17.07
C GLY A 208 13.31 -6.31 15.88
N LYS A 209 13.85 -7.11 14.93
CA LYS A 209 14.51 -6.64 13.68
C LYS A 209 13.64 -6.97 12.44
N CYS A 210 13.48 -6.19 11.36
CA CYS A 210 14.02 -4.91 10.86
C CYS A 210 15.54 -4.69 10.88
N ASN A 211 16.13 -4.68 9.68
CA ASN A 211 17.42 -4.07 9.38
C ASN A 211 17.22 -2.57 9.14
N PHE A 212 17.12 -1.78 10.22
CA PHE A 212 17.22 -0.33 10.08
C PHE A 212 18.67 0.04 9.75
N ASN A 213 18.90 0.55 8.53
CA ASN A 213 20.16 1.20 8.17
C ASN A 213 20.23 2.60 8.81
N PHE A 214 20.33 2.64 10.14
CA PHE A 214 20.73 3.83 10.90
C PHE A 214 22.22 4.13 10.63
N ARG A 215 22.53 4.58 9.43
CA ARG A 215 23.82 5.19 9.13
C ARG A 215 23.81 6.59 9.75
N THR A 216 24.78 6.86 10.62
CA THR A 216 25.02 8.21 11.14
C THR A 216 25.33 9.15 9.98
N ALA A 217 24.83 10.39 10.06
CA ALA A 217 25.32 11.45 9.20
C ALA A 217 26.71 11.85 9.70
N ASN A 218 27.73 11.38 8.98
CA ASN A 218 29.07 11.96 9.00
C ASN A 218 29.09 13.21 8.10
#